data_AF-A0A8H7XEC7-F1
#
_entry.id   AF-A0A8H7XEC7-F1
#
_cell.length_a   1.000
_cell.length_b   1.000
_cell.length_c   1.000
_cell.angle_alpha   90.00
_cell.angle_beta   90.00
_cell.angle_gamma   90.00
#
_symmetry.space_group_name_H-M   'P 1'
#
loop_
_entity.id
_entity.type
_entity.pdbx_description
1 polymer ?
#
loop_
_entity_poly.entity_id
_entity_poly.type
_entity_poly.pdbx_seq_one_letter_code
_entity_poly.pdbx_strand_id
1 'polypeptide(L)'
;MATSPAIKFGVHIPSLRQRKLGTEGFISYASWTNTSHGALLQWSRSARLEVRIGGGSGQILTPFSVSAKEFRDVCTEFEFSQLFLEKLVAKAALFEHQFNFSGFSGAGKQPTHLEIAMAVYENDAFLCLLRYDIEQRTAKCLVFVKEVDYLKHTPLEPCVLSSWLDENEEILQRHPLMILNVILRLIQFRAHEYVRWRMQLYNMESRLGVTRDADTLMRSGYAEVCYDFGILNADVAGLAKSVADTKLSASTILAHTKSLQRLIGICEECEVLSAPDQVPLPRLSTSEQREELEATITRAELYLGHIEMVQGGVLQSLTAVLYNRISKQENQSVKAISVVALVFVPPAFVSAVFSTGIFDFHATEPKDQPRTVSKYGWIYLLACVVCEGITLLLWVCWHRWIRVWWENLEFLKMHSPSLEGKHMRKRASKEL
;
A
#
# COMPACT_ATOMS: atom_id res chain seq x y z
N MET A 1 -34.09 -19.68 2.89
CA MET A 1 -33.68 -19.82 1.48
C MET A 1 -33.93 -18.49 0.78
N ALA A 2 -32.89 -17.67 0.64
CA ALA A 2 -32.80 -16.56 -0.31
C ALA A 2 -31.34 -16.07 -0.28
N THR A 3 -30.57 -16.45 -1.30
CA THR A 3 -29.16 -16.11 -1.48
C THR A 3 -29.04 -14.70 -2.08
N SER A 4 -28.29 -13.84 -1.40
CA SER A 4 -27.97 -12.47 -1.82
C SER A 4 -26.95 -12.48 -2.98
N PRO A 5 -27.08 -11.60 -4.00
CA PRO A 5 -26.15 -11.55 -5.12
C PRO A 5 -24.85 -10.83 -4.70
N ALA A 6 -23.74 -11.58 -4.75
CA ALA A 6 -22.40 -11.02 -4.60
C ALA A 6 -22.03 -10.23 -5.86
N ILE A 7 -21.90 -8.92 -5.73
CA ILE A 7 -21.35 -8.04 -6.77
C ILE A 7 -19.84 -8.29 -6.84
N LYS A 8 -19.39 -9.08 -7.82
CA LYS A 8 -17.97 -9.25 -8.16
C LYS A 8 -17.52 -8.05 -8.98
N PHE A 9 -16.77 -7.14 -8.36
CA PHE A 9 -15.95 -6.17 -9.09
C PHE A 9 -14.77 -6.91 -9.74
N GLY A 10 -14.98 -7.41 -10.96
CA GLY A 10 -13.92 -7.92 -11.81
C GLY A 10 -13.12 -6.76 -12.38
N VAL A 11 -12.07 -6.32 -11.69
CA VAL A 11 -11.03 -5.51 -12.31
C VAL A 11 -10.32 -6.43 -13.31
N HIS A 12 -10.63 -6.23 -14.60
CA HIS A 12 -10.01 -6.96 -15.69
C HIS A 12 -8.56 -6.46 -15.83
N ILE A 13 -7.65 -6.98 -14.99
CA ILE A 13 -6.22 -6.79 -15.20
C ILE A 13 -5.91 -7.48 -16.53
N PRO A 14 -5.40 -6.75 -17.56
CA PRO A 14 -5.08 -7.36 -18.83
C PRO A 14 -4.11 -8.52 -18.59
N SER A 15 -4.43 -9.68 -19.15
CA SER A 15 -3.55 -10.84 -19.11
C SER A 15 -2.18 -10.42 -19.63
N LEU A 16 -1.18 -10.45 -18.75
CA LEU A 16 0.22 -10.17 -19.05
C LEU A 16 0.68 -11.12 -20.18
N ARG A 17 0.55 -10.61 -21.41
CA ARG A 17 0.97 -11.23 -22.67
C ARG A 17 2.44 -11.61 -22.58
N GLN A 18 2.73 -12.88 -22.89
CA GLN A 18 4.03 -13.46 -23.22
C GLN A 18 5.24 -12.85 -22.49
N ARG A 19 5.67 -13.52 -21.41
CA ARG A 19 7.03 -13.35 -20.86
C ARG A 19 8.03 -13.51 -22.01
N LYS A 20 8.58 -12.42 -22.52
CA LYS A 20 9.84 -12.46 -23.25
C LYS A 20 10.88 -12.96 -22.23
N LEU A 21 11.28 -14.21 -22.38
CA LEU A 21 12.38 -14.80 -21.62
C LEU A 21 13.69 -14.21 -22.15
N GLY A 22 14.68 -14.07 -21.28
CA GLY A 22 15.99 -13.57 -21.66
C GLY A 22 16.21 -12.08 -21.38
N THR A 23 17.46 -11.69 -21.55
CA THR A 23 17.97 -10.32 -21.39
C THR A 23 17.14 -9.30 -22.17
N GLU A 24 16.60 -9.63 -23.34
CA GLU A 24 15.77 -8.68 -24.10
C GLU A 24 14.48 -8.27 -23.38
N GLY A 25 13.87 -9.16 -22.60
CA GLY A 25 12.70 -8.85 -21.80
C GLY A 25 13.03 -8.00 -20.57
N PHE A 26 14.26 -8.08 -20.08
CA PHE A 26 14.77 -7.22 -19.01
C PHE A 26 15.18 -5.85 -19.55
N ILE A 27 15.83 -5.82 -20.72
CA ILE A 27 16.50 -4.64 -21.26
C ILE A 27 15.64 -3.83 -22.23
N SER A 28 14.55 -4.37 -22.79
CA SER A 28 13.55 -3.53 -23.50
C SER A 28 13.02 -2.39 -22.61
N TYR A 29 13.21 -2.55 -21.31
CA TYR A 29 12.82 -1.63 -20.27
C TYR A 29 14.01 -0.88 -19.68
N ALA A 30 15.04 -0.62 -20.48
CA ALA A 30 16.20 0.09 -20.01
C ALA A 30 16.73 1.03 -21.12
N SER A 31 16.82 2.35 -20.87
CA SER A 31 17.49 3.34 -21.74
C SER A 31 18.26 4.43 -20.98
N TRP A 32 19.57 4.64 -21.21
CA TRP A 32 20.28 5.73 -20.52
C TRP A 32 19.64 7.09 -20.80
N THR A 33 19.26 7.81 -19.76
CA THR A 33 19.03 9.25 -19.89
C THR A 33 20.38 9.90 -20.03
N ASN A 34 20.74 10.18 -21.29
CA ASN A 34 21.97 10.83 -21.72
C ASN A 34 22.05 12.31 -21.29
N THR A 35 21.31 12.69 -20.24
CA THR A 35 21.12 14.09 -19.84
C THR A 35 22.35 14.69 -19.16
N SER A 36 23.38 13.90 -18.86
CA SER A 36 24.74 14.40 -18.62
C SER A 36 25.75 13.26 -18.38
N HIS A 37 26.46 12.81 -19.42
CA HIS A 37 27.84 12.24 -19.38
C HIS A 37 28.36 11.47 -18.14
N GLY A 38 27.51 10.77 -17.38
CA GLY A 38 27.88 10.18 -16.10
C GLY A 38 28.53 8.81 -16.28
N ALA A 39 29.85 8.76 -16.26
CA ALA A 39 30.56 7.51 -16.02
C ALA A 39 30.00 6.84 -14.75
N LEU A 40 29.92 5.50 -14.74
CA LEU A 40 29.57 4.74 -13.53
C LEU A 40 30.46 5.20 -12.38
N LEU A 41 29.84 5.61 -11.27
CA LEU A 41 30.58 6.04 -10.09
C LEU A 41 31.29 4.82 -9.51
N GLN A 42 32.62 4.82 -9.59
CA GLN A 42 33.43 3.74 -9.07
C GLN A 42 33.72 3.98 -7.59
N TRP A 43 33.39 2.98 -6.77
CA TRP A 43 33.73 2.91 -5.36
C TRP A 43 34.65 1.71 -5.12
N SER A 44 35.80 1.96 -4.51
CA SER A 44 36.83 0.93 -4.26
C SER A 44 37.66 1.31 -3.04
N ARG A 45 37.10 1.08 -1.84
CA ARG A 45 37.83 1.25 -0.57
C ARG A 45 38.45 -0.06 -0.06
N SER A 46 37.82 -1.19 -0.38
CA SER A 46 38.33 -2.52 -0.02
C SER A 46 39.06 -3.15 -1.20
N ALA A 47 40.26 -3.69 -0.94
CA ALA A 47 41.06 -4.38 -1.96
C ALA A 47 40.36 -5.63 -2.54
N ARG A 48 39.32 -6.12 -1.86
CA ARG A 48 38.55 -7.31 -2.25
C ARG A 48 37.19 -6.98 -2.86
N LEU A 49 36.83 -5.71 -2.99
CA LEU A 49 35.50 -5.32 -3.44
C LEU A 49 35.58 -4.11 -4.38
N GLU A 50 35.26 -4.34 -5.65
CA GLU A 50 35.03 -3.28 -6.63
C GLU A 50 33.53 -3.05 -6.78
N VAL A 51 33.05 -1.83 -6.56
CA VAL A 51 31.65 -1.46 -6.76
C VAL A 51 31.56 -0.37 -7.83
N ARG A 52 30.63 -0.53 -8.78
CA ARG A 52 30.25 0.54 -9.70
C ARG A 52 28.76 0.84 -9.55
N ILE A 53 28.45 2.12 -9.41
CA ILE A 53 27.11 2.62 -9.13
C ILE A 53 26.64 3.45 -10.34
N GLY A 54 25.48 3.08 -10.87
CA GLY A 54 24.81 3.78 -11.96
C GLY A 54 23.43 4.27 -11.55
N GLY A 55 22.98 5.34 -12.18
CA GLY A 55 21.60 5.84 -12.09
C GLY A 55 20.68 5.25 -13.16
N GLY A 56 19.39 5.13 -12.85
CA GLY A 56 18.32 4.78 -13.79
C GLY A 56 17.22 5.84 -13.83
N SER A 57 16.57 6.01 -14.97
CA SER A 57 15.53 7.06 -15.18
C SER A 57 14.25 6.85 -14.39
N GLY A 58 14.06 5.66 -13.81
CA GLY A 58 12.99 5.43 -12.83
C GLY A 58 11.55 5.47 -13.33
N GLN A 59 11.32 5.26 -14.63
CA GLN A 59 9.97 4.96 -15.08
C GLN A 59 9.53 3.59 -14.55
N ILE A 60 8.26 3.45 -14.16
CA ILE A 60 7.70 2.24 -13.50
C ILE A 60 7.98 0.96 -14.29
N LEU A 61 7.87 1.05 -15.62
CA LEU A 61 8.08 -0.08 -16.51
C LEU A 61 9.57 -0.27 -16.82
N THR A 62 10.41 0.77 -16.66
CA THR A 62 11.82 0.82 -17.08
C THR A 62 12.74 1.45 -16.03
N PRO A 63 12.79 0.90 -14.79
CA PRO A 63 13.40 1.59 -13.65
C PRO A 63 14.91 1.80 -13.82
N PHE A 64 15.59 0.86 -14.47
CA PHE A 64 17.02 0.93 -14.76
C PHE A 64 17.16 1.24 -16.21
N SER A 65 17.55 2.46 -16.52
CA SER A 65 17.43 2.92 -17.87
C SER A 65 18.83 2.87 -18.48
N VAL A 66 19.14 1.76 -19.16
CA VAL A 66 20.45 1.36 -19.73
C VAL A 66 20.25 0.66 -21.08
N SER A 67 20.98 1.02 -22.15
CA SER A 67 20.84 0.34 -23.45
C SER A 67 21.26 -1.13 -23.38
N ALA A 68 20.63 -2.02 -24.17
CA ALA A 68 20.96 -3.45 -24.19
C ALA A 68 22.41 -3.76 -24.50
N LYS A 69 23.02 -2.91 -25.29
CA LYS A 69 24.42 -3.06 -25.66
C LYS A 69 25.29 -2.66 -24.48
N GLU A 70 25.10 -1.46 -23.93
CA GLU A 70 25.92 -0.96 -22.81
C GLU A 70 25.78 -1.81 -21.54
N PHE A 71 24.56 -2.28 -21.22
CA PHE A 71 24.37 -3.22 -20.11
C PHE A 71 25.21 -4.49 -20.30
N ARG A 72 25.17 -5.08 -21.50
CA ARG A 72 25.95 -6.27 -21.84
C ARG A 72 27.45 -5.99 -21.84
N ASP A 73 27.87 -4.84 -22.35
CA ASP A 73 29.28 -4.44 -22.38
C ASP A 73 29.82 -4.31 -20.95
N VAL A 74 29.09 -3.61 -20.06
CA VAL A 74 29.45 -3.47 -18.64
C VAL A 74 29.41 -4.82 -17.91
N CYS A 75 28.39 -5.65 -18.14
CA CYS A 75 28.33 -6.99 -17.53
C CYS A 75 29.47 -7.90 -18.04
N THR A 76 29.88 -7.76 -19.29
CA THR A 76 31.02 -8.50 -19.87
C THR A 76 32.34 -8.02 -19.29
N GLU A 77 32.50 -6.72 -19.06
CA GLU A 77 33.65 -6.15 -18.34
C GLU A 77 33.76 -6.69 -16.91
N PHE A 78 32.61 -6.89 -16.25
CA PHE A 78 32.51 -7.52 -14.93
C PHE A 78 32.55 -9.05 -14.98
N GLU A 79 32.79 -9.64 -16.15
CA GLU A 79 32.90 -11.08 -16.41
C GLU A 79 31.65 -11.89 -16.07
N PHE A 80 30.46 -11.29 -16.01
CA PHE A 80 29.22 -12.04 -15.75
C PHE A 80 28.95 -13.06 -16.87
N SER A 81 28.54 -14.26 -16.48
CA SER A 81 28.24 -15.33 -17.43
C SER A 81 26.99 -15.00 -18.25
N GLN A 82 27.06 -15.22 -19.57
CA GLN A 82 25.92 -14.98 -20.46
C GLN A 82 24.70 -15.81 -20.07
N LEU A 83 24.92 -17.07 -19.64
CA LEU A 83 23.87 -17.96 -19.16
C LEU A 83 23.13 -17.40 -17.94
N PHE A 84 23.84 -16.74 -17.02
CA PHE A 84 23.23 -16.08 -15.88
C PHE A 84 22.40 -14.88 -16.32
N LEU A 85 22.94 -14.04 -17.20
CA LEU A 85 22.22 -12.87 -17.73
C LEU A 85 20.93 -13.28 -18.47
N GLU A 86 20.95 -14.37 -19.23
CA GLU A 86 19.78 -14.91 -19.92
C GLU A 86 18.70 -15.45 -18.97
N LYS A 87 19.07 -15.84 -17.75
CA LYS A 87 18.10 -16.26 -16.71
C LYS A 87 17.45 -15.08 -16.00
N LEU A 88 17.96 -13.86 -16.14
CA LEU A 88 17.38 -12.69 -15.50
C LEU A 88 16.00 -12.40 -16.11
N VAL A 89 14.97 -12.59 -15.30
CA VAL A 89 13.59 -12.25 -15.64
C VAL A 89 13.15 -11.08 -14.79
N ALA A 90 12.59 -10.04 -15.41
CA ALA A 90 11.97 -8.94 -14.68
C ALA A 90 10.81 -9.46 -13.82
N LYS A 91 11.03 -9.57 -12.51
CA LYS A 91 10.05 -9.96 -11.48
C LYS A 91 10.03 -8.86 -10.42
N ALA A 92 8.87 -8.57 -9.82
CA ALA A 92 8.70 -7.52 -8.80
C ALA A 92 9.63 -7.66 -7.57
N ALA A 93 10.05 -8.88 -7.25
CA ALA A 93 11.17 -9.17 -6.37
C ALA A 93 12.07 -10.18 -7.10
N LEU A 94 13.35 -9.85 -7.26
CA LEU A 94 14.32 -10.72 -7.91
C LEU A 94 15.41 -11.06 -6.91
N PHE A 95 15.63 -12.35 -6.68
CA PHE A 95 16.80 -12.88 -5.99
C PHE A 95 17.20 -14.17 -6.68
N GLU A 96 18.03 -14.06 -7.71
CA GLU A 96 18.52 -15.19 -8.48
C GLU A 96 20.01 -15.34 -8.22
N HIS A 97 20.49 -16.58 -8.15
CA HIS A 97 21.90 -16.85 -7.96
C HIS A 97 22.34 -18.05 -8.81
N GLN A 98 23.60 -18.08 -9.17
CA GLN A 98 24.19 -19.16 -9.96
C GLN A 98 25.63 -19.41 -9.52
N PHE A 99 25.92 -20.66 -9.15
CA PHE A 99 27.28 -21.15 -8.98
C PHE A 99 27.82 -21.62 -10.33
N ASN A 100 29.02 -21.17 -10.68
CA ASN A 100 29.69 -21.54 -11.93
C ASN A 100 30.92 -22.42 -11.65
N PHE A 101 31.04 -23.50 -12.41
CA PHE A 101 32.08 -24.53 -12.25
C PHE A 101 33.00 -24.52 -13.49
N SER A 102 34.32 -24.50 -13.31
CA SER A 102 35.28 -24.48 -14.42
C SER A 102 35.40 -25.86 -15.10
N GLY A 103 35.42 -25.87 -16.44
CA GLY A 103 35.14 -27.02 -17.30
C GLY A 103 36.05 -28.25 -17.18
N PHE A 104 35.44 -29.40 -17.52
CA PHE A 104 35.85 -30.83 -17.53
C PHE A 104 35.23 -31.70 -16.43
N SER A 105 34.45 -32.68 -16.89
CA SER A 105 33.38 -33.46 -16.24
C SER A 105 33.85 -34.48 -15.19
N GLY A 106 34.70 -34.07 -14.26
CA GLY A 106 35.06 -34.89 -13.10
C GLY A 106 34.04 -34.73 -11.98
N ALA A 107 33.61 -35.84 -11.37
CA ALA A 107 32.85 -35.82 -10.13
C ALA A 107 33.72 -35.22 -9.01
N GLY A 108 33.34 -34.04 -8.48
CA GLY A 108 34.02 -33.39 -7.36
C GLY A 108 34.53 -31.97 -7.59
N LYS A 109 34.13 -31.27 -8.67
CA LYS A 109 34.58 -29.88 -8.88
C LYS A 109 33.89 -28.88 -7.96
N GLN A 110 34.71 -28.06 -7.34
CA GLN A 110 34.29 -26.92 -6.53
C GLN A 110 33.83 -25.77 -7.43
N PRO A 111 32.88 -24.94 -6.96
CA PRO A 111 32.45 -23.75 -7.68
C PRO A 111 33.58 -22.72 -7.69
N THR A 112 33.84 -22.12 -8.85
CA THR A 112 34.88 -21.07 -9.01
C THR A 112 34.36 -19.71 -8.58
N HIS A 113 33.12 -19.39 -8.94
CA HIS A 113 32.51 -18.11 -8.62
C HIS A 113 30.99 -18.25 -8.46
N LEU A 114 30.42 -17.30 -7.72
CA LEU A 114 29.00 -17.13 -7.46
C LEU A 114 28.52 -15.82 -8.10
N GLU A 115 27.45 -15.90 -8.87
CA GLU A 115 26.77 -14.73 -9.44
C GLU A 115 25.42 -14.55 -8.74
N ILE A 116 25.09 -13.34 -8.33
CA ILE A 116 23.85 -12.99 -7.62
C ILE A 116 23.21 -11.79 -8.32
N ALA A 117 21.92 -11.86 -8.56
CA ALA A 117 21.10 -10.74 -8.99
C ALA A 117 20.01 -10.50 -7.96
N MET A 118 20.02 -9.31 -7.39
CA MET A 118 19.07 -8.86 -6.38
C MET A 118 18.39 -7.59 -6.88
N ALA A 119 17.07 -7.56 -6.88
CA ALA A 119 16.33 -6.36 -7.21
C ALA A 119 15.11 -6.18 -6.32
N VAL A 120 14.83 -4.92 -6.05
CA VAL A 120 13.67 -4.38 -5.34
C VAL A 120 13.06 -3.37 -6.31
N TYR A 121 11.78 -3.48 -6.62
CA TYR A 121 11.10 -2.65 -7.63
C TYR A 121 10.06 -1.71 -7.02
N GLU A 122 9.95 -1.72 -5.70
CA GLU A 122 9.03 -0.91 -4.92
C GLU A 122 9.56 0.53 -4.75
N ASN A 123 9.22 1.16 -3.62
CA ASN A 123 9.48 2.57 -3.31
C ASN A 123 10.95 3.04 -3.53
N ASP A 124 11.95 2.20 -3.26
CA ASP A 124 13.37 2.51 -3.50
C ASP A 124 13.94 1.47 -4.44
N ALA A 125 13.56 1.55 -5.72
CA ALA A 125 13.94 0.53 -6.67
C ALA A 125 15.46 0.52 -6.92
N PHE A 126 16.05 -0.65 -6.83
CA PHE A 126 17.45 -0.87 -7.17
C PHE A 126 17.63 -2.25 -7.82
N LEU A 127 18.68 -2.38 -8.63
CA LEU A 127 19.19 -3.63 -9.16
C LEU A 127 20.65 -3.77 -8.75
N CYS A 128 20.99 -4.88 -8.12
CA CYS A 128 22.33 -5.21 -7.72
C CYS A 128 22.73 -6.52 -8.39
N LEU A 129 23.83 -6.49 -9.14
CA LEU A 129 24.48 -7.68 -9.68
C LEU A 129 25.81 -7.84 -8.96
N LEU A 130 26.05 -9.01 -8.38
CA LEU A 130 27.28 -9.33 -7.67
C LEU A 130 27.92 -10.55 -8.30
N ARG A 131 29.20 -10.47 -8.62
CA ARG A 131 30.05 -11.60 -8.95
C ARG A 131 31.05 -11.77 -7.82
N TYR A 132 31.03 -12.92 -7.16
CA TYR A 132 31.93 -13.28 -6.07
C TYR A 132 32.85 -14.41 -6.51
N ASP A 133 34.16 -14.15 -6.56
CA ASP A 133 35.19 -15.15 -6.79
C ASP A 133 35.48 -15.87 -5.46
N ILE A 134 35.17 -17.16 -5.40
CA ILE A 134 35.25 -17.96 -4.17
C ILE A 134 36.71 -18.27 -3.84
N GLU A 135 37.54 -18.48 -4.86
CA GLU A 135 38.95 -18.82 -4.69
C GLU A 135 39.76 -17.60 -4.22
N GLN A 136 39.52 -16.44 -4.84
CA GLN A 136 40.24 -15.19 -4.53
C GLN A 136 39.61 -14.39 -3.38
N ARG A 137 38.37 -14.72 -3.00
CA ARG A 137 37.56 -13.96 -2.05
C ARG A 137 37.44 -12.49 -2.44
N THR A 138 37.29 -12.24 -3.74
CA THR A 138 37.07 -10.90 -4.30
C THR A 138 35.67 -10.82 -4.87
N ALA A 139 35.06 -9.64 -4.84
CA ALA A 139 33.78 -9.41 -5.48
C ALA A 139 33.79 -8.17 -6.37
N LYS A 140 33.03 -8.27 -7.45
CA LYS A 140 32.70 -7.16 -8.35
C LYS A 140 31.20 -6.93 -8.28
N CYS A 141 30.78 -5.71 -7.95
CA CYS A 141 29.38 -5.35 -7.72
C CYS A 141 28.95 -4.23 -8.66
N LEU A 142 27.83 -4.43 -9.35
CA LEU A 142 27.15 -3.41 -10.15
C LEU A 142 25.84 -3.06 -9.46
N VAL A 143 25.67 -1.80 -9.07
CA VAL A 143 24.44 -1.31 -8.45
C VAL A 143 23.81 -0.25 -9.32
N PHE A 144 22.54 -0.43 -9.65
CA PHE A 144 21.74 0.54 -10.37
C PHE A 144 20.64 1.05 -9.45
N VAL A 145 20.62 2.36 -9.22
CA VAL A 145 19.65 3.03 -8.36
C VAL A 145 18.68 3.87 -9.17
N LYS A 146 17.42 3.94 -8.73
CA LYS A 146 16.40 4.78 -9.35
C LYS A 146 16.61 6.26 -9.00
N GLU A 147 17.00 7.08 -9.98
CA GLU A 147 17.28 8.52 -9.78
C GLU A 147 16.05 9.41 -9.82
N VAL A 148 14.99 9.00 -10.52
CA VAL A 148 13.76 9.80 -10.63
C VAL A 148 12.57 8.94 -10.23
N ASP A 149 11.85 9.39 -9.21
CA ASP A 149 10.55 8.82 -8.88
C ASP A 149 9.54 9.95 -8.81
N TYR A 150 8.55 9.93 -9.70
CA TYR A 150 7.47 10.91 -9.70
C TYR A 150 6.62 10.86 -8.41
N LEU A 151 6.74 9.79 -7.62
CA LEU A 151 6.06 9.64 -6.34
C LEU A 151 6.91 10.08 -5.13
N LYS A 152 8.24 10.17 -5.27
CA LYS A 152 9.11 10.51 -4.13
C LYS A 152 9.80 11.85 -4.31
N HIS A 153 9.83 12.61 -3.22
CA HIS A 153 10.53 13.88 -3.15
C HIS A 153 12.06 13.74 -3.01
N THR A 154 12.54 12.58 -2.59
CA THR A 154 13.96 12.31 -2.32
C THR A 154 14.37 11.03 -3.04
N PRO A 155 14.88 11.10 -4.29
CA PRO A 155 15.37 9.90 -4.98
C PRO A 155 16.63 9.30 -4.30
N LEU A 156 17.04 8.10 -4.71
CA LEU A 156 18.31 7.50 -4.28
C LEU A 156 19.41 7.91 -5.24
N GLU A 157 20.14 8.95 -4.88
CA GLU A 157 21.29 9.42 -5.66
C GLU A 157 22.49 8.47 -5.49
N PRO A 158 23.25 8.19 -6.56
CA PRO A 158 24.48 7.40 -6.49
C PRO A 158 25.47 7.87 -5.42
N CYS A 159 25.59 9.19 -5.23
CA CYS A 159 26.46 9.79 -4.22
C CYS A 159 26.07 9.40 -2.78
N VAL A 160 24.77 9.36 -2.48
CA VAL A 160 24.25 8.95 -1.17
C VAL A 160 24.59 7.48 -0.90
N LEU A 161 24.47 6.62 -1.90
CA LEU A 161 24.89 5.22 -1.78
C LEU A 161 26.41 5.13 -1.54
N SER A 162 27.23 5.88 -2.28
CA SER A 162 28.68 5.90 -2.07
C SER A 162 29.05 6.33 -0.65
N SER A 163 28.46 7.41 -0.14
CA SER A 163 28.70 7.86 1.24
C SER A 163 28.26 6.82 2.27
N TRP A 164 27.14 6.14 2.04
CA TRP A 164 26.70 5.04 2.89
C TRP A 164 27.67 3.85 2.88
N LEU A 165 28.27 3.53 1.73
CA LEU A 165 29.30 2.49 1.64
C LEU A 165 30.57 2.88 2.39
N ASP A 166 30.97 4.16 2.34
CA ASP A 166 32.10 4.69 3.12
C ASP A 166 31.82 4.56 4.64
N GLU A 167 30.61 4.90 5.10
CA GLU A 167 30.21 4.77 6.51
C GLU A 167 30.21 3.31 7.01
N ASN A 168 30.04 2.35 6.11
CA ASN A 168 29.98 0.91 6.42
C ASN A 168 31.24 0.17 5.95
N GLU A 169 32.36 0.88 5.70
CA GLU A 169 33.60 0.29 5.19
C GLU A 169 34.10 -0.86 6.08
N GLU A 170 34.02 -0.71 7.41
CA GLU A 170 34.46 -1.75 8.36
C GLU A 170 33.73 -3.09 8.14
N ILE A 171 32.43 -3.05 7.85
CA ILE A 171 31.63 -4.26 7.58
C ILE A 171 32.05 -4.87 6.24
N LEU A 172 32.34 -4.04 5.24
CA LEU A 172 32.76 -4.45 3.90
C LEU A 172 34.18 -5.01 3.87
N GLN A 173 35.07 -4.57 4.77
CA GLN A 173 36.40 -5.12 4.93
C GLN A 173 36.39 -6.54 5.51
N ARG A 174 35.37 -6.90 6.31
CA ARG A 174 35.23 -8.26 6.87
C ARG A 174 34.99 -9.30 5.79
N HIS A 175 34.03 -9.04 4.89
CA HIS A 175 33.70 -9.96 3.81
C HIS A 175 32.99 -9.26 2.65
N PRO A 176 33.41 -9.49 1.39
CA PRO A 176 32.87 -8.76 0.25
C PRO A 176 31.39 -9.06 -0.03
N LEU A 177 30.88 -10.26 0.29
CA LEU A 177 29.44 -10.57 0.19
C LEU A 177 28.55 -9.68 1.09
N MET A 178 29.11 -9.05 2.13
CA MET A 178 28.35 -8.17 3.01
C MET A 178 27.86 -6.89 2.31
N ILE A 179 28.36 -6.58 1.11
CA ILE A 179 27.84 -5.49 0.28
C ILE A 179 26.34 -5.59 0.06
N LEU A 180 25.81 -6.80 -0.13
CA LEU A 180 24.37 -7.01 -0.29
C LEU A 180 23.60 -6.67 0.99
N ASN A 181 24.14 -7.04 2.16
CA ASN A 181 23.53 -6.70 3.44
C ASN A 181 23.58 -5.19 3.71
N VAL A 182 24.70 -4.53 3.39
CA VAL A 182 24.85 -3.07 3.54
C VAL A 182 23.87 -2.31 2.64
N ILE A 183 23.67 -2.76 1.40
CA ILE A 183 22.66 -2.19 0.48
C ILE A 183 21.26 -2.43 1.03
N LEU A 184 20.92 -3.66 1.46
CA LEU A 184 19.61 -3.95 2.05
C LEU A 184 19.36 -3.11 3.31
N ARG A 185 20.39 -2.85 4.12
CA ARG A 185 20.32 -1.99 5.30
C ARG A 185 20.06 -0.53 4.92
N LEU A 186 20.67 -0.01 3.85
CA LEU A 186 20.36 1.34 3.34
C LEU A 186 18.88 1.43 2.95
N ILE A 187 18.41 0.48 2.15
CA ILE A 187 17.03 0.47 1.66
C ILE A 187 16.06 0.31 2.82
N GLN A 188 16.39 -0.52 3.80
CA GLN A 188 15.64 -0.63 5.05
C GLN A 188 15.62 0.71 5.81
N PHE A 189 16.76 1.36 5.99
CA PHE A 189 16.85 2.67 6.65
C PHE A 189 16.01 3.74 5.96
N ARG A 190 15.97 3.73 4.63
CA ARG A 190 15.15 4.65 3.82
C ARG A 190 13.67 4.29 3.84
N ALA A 191 13.32 3.00 3.81
CA ALA A 191 11.96 2.54 3.99
C ALA A 191 11.44 2.88 5.39
N HIS A 192 12.35 3.05 6.37
CA HIS A 192 12.09 3.50 7.74
C HIS A 192 11.98 5.03 7.86
N GLU A 193 11.44 5.73 6.85
CA GLU A 193 10.76 7.02 7.05
C GLU A 193 9.48 6.85 7.91
N TYR A 194 9.60 6.11 9.01
CA TYR A 194 8.63 5.81 10.03
C TYR A 194 7.94 7.07 10.54
N VAL A 195 8.76 8.09 10.72
CA VAL A 195 8.36 9.41 11.18
C VAL A 195 7.35 10.02 10.20
N ARG A 196 7.53 9.88 8.89
CA ARG A 196 6.71 10.55 7.89
C ARG A 196 5.30 9.95 7.82
N TRP A 197 5.17 8.63 7.70
CA TRP A 197 3.85 8.01 7.63
C TRP A 197 3.12 8.13 8.97
N ARG A 198 3.83 8.09 10.10
CA ARG A 198 3.23 8.31 11.43
C ARG A 198 2.75 9.76 11.59
N MET A 199 3.49 10.75 11.08
CA MET A 199 3.02 12.14 11.01
C MET A 199 1.79 12.28 10.11
N GLN A 200 1.76 11.62 8.94
CA GLN A 200 0.59 11.60 8.06
C GLN A 200 -0.62 10.97 8.76
N LEU A 201 -0.41 9.86 9.47
CA LEU A 201 -1.43 9.19 10.25
C LEU A 201 -1.99 10.11 11.35
N TYR A 202 -1.13 10.78 12.12
CA TYR A 202 -1.58 11.75 13.13
C TYR A 202 -2.29 12.96 12.54
N ASN A 203 -1.82 13.45 11.40
CA ASN A 203 -2.50 14.52 10.68
C ASN A 203 -3.91 14.07 10.25
N MET A 204 -4.05 12.84 9.78
CA MET A 204 -5.34 12.25 9.43
C MET A 204 -6.24 12.02 10.63
N GLU A 205 -5.70 11.53 11.75
CA GLU A 205 -6.44 11.39 13.01
C GLU A 205 -6.96 12.75 13.51
N SER A 206 -6.13 13.80 13.41
CA SER A 206 -6.48 15.18 13.76
C SER A 206 -7.61 15.70 12.86
N ARG A 207 -7.47 15.55 11.53
CA ARG A 207 -8.50 15.96 10.55
C ARG A 207 -9.81 15.19 10.74
N LEU A 208 -9.72 13.92 11.14
CA LEU A 208 -10.87 13.09 11.52
C LEU A 208 -11.37 13.37 12.93
N GLY A 209 -10.74 14.25 13.72
CA GLY A 209 -11.12 14.53 15.10
C GLY A 209 -11.28 13.28 15.98
N VAL A 210 -10.46 12.25 15.74
CA VAL A 210 -10.46 10.98 16.49
C VAL A 210 -9.53 11.05 17.70
N THR A 211 -8.62 12.01 17.71
CA THR A 211 -7.59 12.15 18.72
C THR A 211 -8.18 12.61 20.04
N ARG A 212 -7.77 11.96 21.14
CA ARG A 212 -8.20 12.32 22.51
C ARG A 212 -7.79 13.74 22.93
N ASP A 213 -6.84 14.34 22.23
CA ASP A 213 -6.29 15.66 22.56
C ASP A 213 -6.09 16.50 21.29
N ALA A 214 -7.20 16.88 20.67
CA ALA A 214 -7.19 17.69 19.46
C ALA A 214 -6.51 19.05 19.68
N ASP A 215 -6.65 19.64 20.87
CA ASP A 215 -6.08 20.94 21.22
C ASP A 215 -4.55 20.90 21.25
N THR A 216 -3.95 19.84 21.82
CA THR A 216 -2.49 19.68 21.83
C THR A 216 -1.93 19.48 20.42
N LEU A 217 -2.64 18.74 19.55
CA LEU A 217 -2.22 18.56 18.16
C LEU A 217 -2.34 19.87 17.36
N MET A 218 -3.42 20.64 17.53
CA MET A 218 -3.52 21.95 16.89
C MET A 218 -2.40 22.90 17.34
N ARG A 219 -2.07 22.94 18.65
CA ARG A 219 -0.93 23.72 19.16
C ARG A 219 0.42 23.25 18.61
N SER A 220 0.51 21.98 18.21
CA SER A 220 1.71 21.38 17.63
C SER A 220 1.78 21.54 16.10
N GLY A 221 0.87 22.29 15.48
CA GLY A 221 0.85 22.58 14.04
C GLY A 221 0.19 21.50 13.16
N TYR A 222 -0.57 20.58 13.75
CA TYR A 222 -1.36 19.61 12.97
C TYR A 222 -2.64 20.27 12.41
N ALA A 223 -3.17 19.71 11.32
CA ALA A 223 -4.29 20.30 10.61
C ALA A 223 -5.60 20.26 11.41
N GLU A 224 -6.43 21.29 11.20
CA GLU A 224 -7.78 21.39 11.75
C GLU A 224 -8.72 20.31 11.21
N VAL A 225 -9.83 20.09 11.91
CA VAL A 225 -10.87 19.13 11.51
C VAL A 225 -11.42 19.50 10.13
N CYS A 226 -11.34 18.57 9.19
CA CYS A 226 -11.77 18.78 7.80
C CYS A 226 -13.15 18.17 7.58
N TYR A 227 -14.06 18.94 6.97
CA TYR A 227 -15.41 18.49 6.59
C TYR A 227 -15.52 18.06 5.12
N ASP A 228 -14.42 18.18 4.35
CA ASP A 228 -14.35 17.62 3.00
C ASP A 228 -13.98 16.14 3.08
N PHE A 229 -15.01 15.30 3.17
CA PHE A 229 -14.85 13.85 3.24
C PHE A 229 -14.31 13.24 1.93
N GLY A 230 -14.44 13.93 0.80
CA GLY A 230 -13.90 13.47 -0.48
C GLY A 230 -12.38 13.49 -0.48
N ILE A 231 -11.80 14.63 -0.08
CA ILE A 231 -10.35 14.78 0.09
C ILE A 231 -9.85 13.82 1.18
N LEU A 232 -10.56 13.73 2.31
CA LEU A 232 -10.15 12.86 3.41
C LEU A 232 -10.16 11.37 3.03
N ASN A 233 -11.14 10.93 2.24
CA ASN A 233 -11.18 9.57 1.71
C ASN A 233 -10.03 9.31 0.72
N ALA A 234 -9.70 10.27 -0.15
CA ALA A 234 -8.57 10.17 -1.05
C ALA A 234 -7.24 10.09 -0.28
N ASP A 235 -7.09 10.86 0.80
CA ASP A 235 -5.92 10.82 1.68
C ASP A 235 -5.82 9.47 2.42
N VAL A 236 -6.94 8.91 2.90
CA VAL A 236 -6.97 7.57 3.53
C VAL A 236 -6.52 6.52 2.52
N ALA A 237 -7.04 6.58 1.29
CA ALA A 237 -6.65 5.65 0.23
C ALA A 237 -5.17 5.81 -0.15
N GLY A 238 -4.66 7.04 -0.20
CA GLY A 238 -3.25 7.35 -0.45
C GLY A 238 -2.33 6.79 0.64
N LEU A 239 -2.68 7.01 1.90
CA LEU A 239 -1.95 6.43 3.04
C LEU A 239 -2.02 4.90 3.03
N ALA A 240 -3.20 4.32 2.77
CA ALA A 240 -3.40 2.88 2.67
C ALA A 240 -2.48 2.25 1.62
N LYS A 241 -2.41 2.87 0.43
CA LYS A 241 -1.52 2.46 -0.64
C LYS A 241 -0.06 2.57 -0.21
N SER A 242 0.36 3.70 0.35
CA SER A 242 1.73 3.91 0.82
C SER A 242 2.16 2.86 1.87
N VAL A 243 1.26 2.53 2.80
CA VAL A 243 1.51 1.49 3.82
C VAL A 243 1.63 0.11 3.17
N ALA A 244 0.79 -0.22 2.19
CA ALA A 244 0.86 -1.48 1.46
C ALA A 244 2.17 -1.60 0.64
N ASP A 245 2.57 -0.54 -0.06
CA ASP A 245 3.82 -0.49 -0.83
C ASP A 245 5.05 -0.64 0.08
N THR A 246 5.01 0.00 1.26
CA THR A 246 6.07 -0.12 2.28
C THR A 246 6.11 -1.52 2.88
N LYS A 247 4.95 -2.14 3.14
CA LYS A 247 4.85 -3.53 3.59
C LYS A 247 5.51 -4.48 2.59
N LEU A 248 5.19 -4.30 1.30
CA LEU A 248 5.74 -5.12 0.24
C LEU A 248 7.26 -5.00 0.18
N SER A 249 7.78 -3.76 0.18
CA SER A 249 9.23 -3.49 0.21
C SER A 249 9.92 -4.15 1.42
N ALA A 250 9.36 -4.00 2.62
CA ALA A 250 9.90 -4.64 3.83
C ALA A 250 9.89 -6.17 3.76
N SER A 251 8.84 -6.76 3.18
CA SER A 251 8.73 -8.20 2.97
C SER A 251 9.76 -8.70 1.95
N THR A 252 9.98 -7.96 0.87
CA THR A 252 11.01 -8.25 -0.13
C THR A 252 12.41 -8.18 0.49
N ILE A 253 12.72 -7.14 1.27
CA ILE A 253 14.00 -7.02 2.00
C ILE A 253 14.21 -8.23 2.90
N LEU A 254 13.22 -8.60 3.71
CA LEU A 254 13.31 -9.77 4.59
C LEU A 254 13.58 -11.07 3.82
N ALA A 255 12.91 -11.27 2.68
CA ALA A 255 13.12 -12.43 1.83
C ALA A 255 14.53 -12.48 1.24
N HIS A 256 15.05 -11.32 0.78
CA HIS A 256 16.40 -11.19 0.26
C HIS A 256 17.46 -11.44 1.34
N THR A 257 17.30 -10.87 2.54
CA THR A 257 18.24 -11.08 3.65
C THR A 257 18.27 -12.55 4.09
N LYS A 258 17.11 -13.22 4.18
CA LYS A 258 17.05 -14.67 4.48
C LYS A 258 17.70 -15.53 3.39
N SER A 259 17.55 -15.13 2.12
CA SER A 259 18.19 -15.84 1.01
C SER A 259 19.70 -15.65 1.02
N LEU A 260 20.16 -14.43 1.31
CA LEU A 260 21.56 -14.09 1.50
C LEU A 260 22.18 -14.88 2.66
N GLN A 261 21.47 -15.05 3.78
CA GLN A 261 21.93 -15.84 4.93
C GLN A 261 22.25 -17.28 4.55
N ARG A 262 21.38 -17.91 3.75
CA ARG A 262 21.58 -19.26 3.25
C ARG A 262 22.77 -19.33 2.30
N LEU A 263 22.90 -18.35 1.40
CA LEU A 263 24.01 -18.30 0.44
C LEU A 263 25.36 -18.11 1.12
N ILE A 264 25.46 -17.24 2.12
CA ILE A 264 26.70 -17.04 2.88
C ILE A 264 27.12 -18.37 3.53
N GLY A 265 26.20 -19.11 4.14
CA GLY A 265 26.50 -20.43 4.70
C GLY A 265 27.08 -21.42 3.67
N ILE A 266 26.51 -21.45 2.46
CA ILE A 266 27.02 -22.31 1.37
C ILE A 266 28.40 -21.84 0.88
N CYS A 267 28.63 -20.53 0.80
CA CYS A 267 29.93 -19.97 0.39
C CYS A 267 31.01 -20.29 1.41
N GLU A 268 30.72 -20.16 2.71
CA GLU A 268 31.62 -20.53 3.79
C GLU A 268 32.04 -22.01 3.69
N GLU A 269 31.10 -22.91 3.39
CA GLU A 269 31.41 -24.33 3.18
C GLU A 269 32.30 -24.55 1.94
N CYS A 270 32.03 -23.85 0.84
CA CYS A 270 32.85 -23.94 -0.37
C CYS A 270 34.27 -23.40 -0.15
N GLU A 271 34.42 -22.30 0.59
CA GLU A 271 35.72 -21.72 0.93
C GLU A 271 36.57 -22.64 1.79
N VAL A 272 35.96 -23.32 2.77
CA VAL A 272 36.65 -24.31 3.61
C VAL A 272 37.17 -25.48 2.78
N LEU A 273 36.41 -25.93 1.78
CA LEU A 273 36.82 -26.99 0.88
C LEU A 273 37.93 -26.57 -0.09
N SER A 274 37.97 -25.28 -0.47
CA SER A 274 38.92 -24.76 -1.47
C SER A 274 40.32 -24.49 -0.92
N ALA A 275 40.47 -24.40 0.41
CA ALA A 275 41.74 -24.06 1.06
C ALA A 275 42.19 -25.10 2.12
N PRO A 276 42.40 -26.38 1.75
CA PRO A 276 42.74 -27.44 2.71
C PRO A 276 44.08 -27.24 3.41
N ASP A 277 45.04 -26.57 2.78
CA ASP A 277 46.42 -26.41 3.28
C ASP A 277 46.73 -24.98 3.81
N GLN A 278 45.78 -24.04 3.76
CA GLN A 278 46.01 -22.70 4.29
C GLN A 278 45.70 -22.63 5.79
N VAL A 279 46.49 -21.82 6.51
CA VAL A 279 46.31 -21.56 7.95
C VAL A 279 44.84 -21.22 8.21
N PRO A 280 44.16 -21.88 9.17
CA PRO A 280 42.76 -21.66 9.45
C PRO A 280 42.49 -20.16 9.62
N LEU A 281 41.72 -19.58 8.69
CA LEU A 281 41.28 -18.21 8.83
C LEU A 281 40.49 -18.08 10.15
N PRO A 282 40.61 -16.95 10.86
CA PRO A 282 39.98 -16.79 12.16
C PRO A 282 38.45 -16.94 12.05
N ARG A 283 37.91 -17.97 12.73
CA ARG A 283 36.47 -18.27 12.86
C ARG A 283 35.64 -17.10 13.44
N LEU A 284 36.28 -16.07 13.97
CA LEU A 284 35.60 -14.88 14.51
C LEU A 284 34.83 -14.10 13.43
N SER A 285 35.32 -14.06 12.19
CA SER A 285 34.69 -13.25 11.14
C SER A 285 33.32 -13.81 10.72
N THR A 286 33.13 -15.13 10.74
CA THR A 286 31.87 -15.76 10.35
C THR A 286 30.78 -15.54 11.39
N SER A 287 31.12 -15.52 12.70
CA SER A 287 30.14 -15.18 13.73
C SER A 287 29.64 -13.74 13.62
N GLU A 288 30.54 -12.78 13.36
CA GLU A 288 30.16 -11.38 13.22
C GLU A 288 29.28 -11.13 11.98
N GLN A 289 29.58 -11.78 10.85
CA GLN A 289 28.77 -11.67 9.63
C GLN A 289 27.34 -12.19 9.86
N ARG A 290 27.22 -13.34 10.53
CA ARG A 290 25.91 -13.93 10.87
C ARG A 290 25.13 -13.04 11.83
N GLU A 291 25.79 -12.45 12.82
CA GLU A 291 25.16 -11.53 13.78
C GLU A 291 24.63 -10.26 13.06
N GLU A 292 25.42 -9.64 12.18
CA GLU A 292 24.99 -8.46 11.41
C GLU A 292 23.78 -8.75 10.50
N LEU A 293 23.75 -9.95 9.93
CA LEU A 293 22.67 -10.40 9.07
C LEU A 293 21.41 -10.73 9.87
N GLU A 294 21.55 -11.41 11.00
CA GLU A 294 20.47 -11.71 11.95
C GLU A 294 19.88 -10.43 12.54
N ALA A 295 20.71 -9.44 12.86
CA ALA A 295 20.26 -8.12 13.28
C ALA A 295 19.41 -7.43 12.20
N THR A 296 19.79 -7.57 10.93
CA THR A 296 19.05 -7.01 9.79
C THR A 296 17.72 -7.74 9.57
N ILE A 297 17.69 -9.07 9.69
CA ILE A 297 16.47 -9.89 9.67
C ILE A 297 15.53 -9.46 10.79
N THR A 298 16.02 -9.39 12.03
CA THR A 298 15.23 -9.00 13.21
C THR A 298 14.64 -7.61 13.05
N ARG A 299 15.43 -6.64 12.55
CA ARG A 299 14.94 -5.29 12.24
C ARG A 299 13.82 -5.30 11.19
N ALA A 300 13.91 -6.16 10.17
CA ALA A 300 12.91 -6.25 9.11
C ALA A 300 11.61 -6.92 9.61
N GLU A 301 11.72 -7.95 10.45
CA GLU A 301 10.57 -8.62 11.07
C GLU A 301 9.81 -7.71 12.03
N LEU A 302 10.52 -6.99 12.90
CA LEU A 302 9.92 -6.00 13.80
C LEU A 302 9.18 -4.91 13.01
N TYR A 303 9.77 -4.47 11.90
CA TYR A 303 9.15 -3.45 11.06
C TYR A 303 7.88 -3.95 10.37
N LEU A 304 7.90 -5.17 9.82
CA LEU A 304 6.71 -5.79 9.24
C LEU A 304 5.59 -5.94 10.26
N GLY A 305 5.91 -6.42 11.47
CA GLY A 305 4.93 -6.53 12.55
C GLY A 305 4.28 -5.20 12.89
N HIS A 306 5.08 -4.12 12.90
CA HIS A 306 4.55 -2.77 13.12
C HIS A 306 3.63 -2.31 11.96
N ILE A 307 4.02 -2.55 10.71
CA ILE A 307 3.19 -2.17 9.55
C ILE A 307 1.87 -2.94 9.54
N GLU A 308 1.90 -4.22 9.87
CA GLU A 308 0.69 -5.04 9.95
C GLU A 308 -0.28 -4.56 11.01
N MET A 309 0.23 -4.15 12.18
CA MET A 309 -0.59 -3.52 13.22
C MET A 309 -1.25 -2.23 12.73
N VAL A 310 -0.54 -1.40 11.97
CA VAL A 310 -1.06 -0.13 11.44
C VAL A 310 -2.13 -0.37 10.38
N GLN A 311 -1.84 -1.26 9.42
CA GLN A 311 -2.75 -1.59 8.32
C GLN A 311 -4.02 -2.26 8.83
N GLY A 312 -3.91 -3.21 9.77
CA GLY A 312 -5.03 -3.97 10.31
C GLY A 312 -5.83 -3.20 11.35
N GLY A 313 -5.17 -2.56 12.31
CA GLY A 313 -5.85 -1.89 13.42
C GLY A 313 -6.22 -0.44 13.12
N VAL A 314 -5.21 0.40 12.88
CA VAL A 314 -5.42 1.85 12.88
C VAL A 314 -6.14 2.31 11.61
N LEU A 315 -5.69 1.86 10.44
CA LEU A 315 -6.25 2.31 9.17
C LEU A 315 -7.71 1.85 8.99
N GLN A 316 -8.04 0.63 9.43
CA GLN A 316 -9.42 0.14 9.43
C GLN A 316 -10.30 0.96 10.38
N SER A 317 -9.79 1.30 11.57
CA SER A 317 -10.49 2.17 12.53
C SER A 317 -10.76 3.55 11.94
N LEU A 318 -9.76 4.19 11.30
CA LEU A 318 -9.93 5.50 10.65
C LEU A 318 -10.93 5.46 9.51
N THR A 319 -10.86 4.42 8.67
CA THR A 319 -11.80 4.21 7.58
C THR A 319 -13.23 4.05 8.12
N ALA A 320 -13.42 3.28 9.19
CA ALA A 320 -14.72 3.12 9.83
C ALA A 320 -15.26 4.44 10.41
N VAL A 321 -14.43 5.23 11.07
CA VAL A 321 -14.83 6.56 11.57
C VAL A 321 -15.22 7.49 10.42
N LEU A 322 -14.45 7.49 9.33
CA LEU A 322 -14.75 8.28 8.14
C LEU A 322 -16.13 7.92 7.58
N TYR A 323 -16.40 6.64 7.35
CA TYR A 323 -17.70 6.18 6.85
C TYR A 323 -18.84 6.51 7.79
N ASN A 324 -18.65 6.39 9.11
CA ASN A 324 -19.65 6.79 10.09
C ASN A 324 -19.98 8.29 10.01
N ARG A 325 -18.98 9.15 9.75
CA ARG A 325 -19.20 10.59 9.58
C ARG A 325 -19.90 10.93 8.28
N ILE A 326 -19.48 10.32 7.16
CA ILE A 326 -20.14 10.46 5.86
C ILE A 326 -21.61 10.05 6.00
N SER A 327 -21.89 8.89 6.58
CA SER A 327 -23.25 8.40 6.80
C SER A 327 -24.08 9.34 7.70
N LYS A 328 -23.47 9.95 8.72
CA LYS A 328 -24.15 10.94 9.56
C LYS A 328 -24.54 12.18 8.77
N GLN A 329 -23.67 12.68 7.89
CA GLN A 329 -23.97 13.83 7.03
C GLN A 329 -25.04 13.49 6.00
N GLU A 330 -24.94 12.35 5.33
CA GLU A 330 -25.96 11.88 4.39
C GLU A 330 -27.34 11.76 5.07
N ASN A 331 -27.38 11.23 6.29
CA ASN A 331 -28.62 11.15 7.05
C ASN A 331 -29.23 12.53 7.36
N GLN A 332 -28.41 13.57 7.56
CA GLN A 332 -28.91 14.94 7.72
C GLN A 332 -29.50 15.48 6.41
N SER A 333 -28.82 15.26 5.28
CA SER A 333 -29.31 15.67 3.95
C SER A 333 -30.59 14.95 3.55
N VAL A 334 -30.67 13.63 3.78
CA VAL A 334 -31.87 12.83 3.53
C VAL A 334 -33.03 13.33 4.38
N LYS A 335 -32.81 13.63 5.66
CA LYS A 335 -33.85 14.23 6.53
C LYS A 335 -34.37 15.55 5.96
N ALA A 336 -33.49 16.42 5.47
CA ALA A 336 -33.90 17.70 4.89
C ALA A 336 -34.74 17.49 3.61
N ILE A 337 -34.32 16.62 2.69
CA ILE A 337 -35.08 16.30 1.48
C ILE A 337 -36.43 15.67 1.82
N SER A 338 -36.48 14.77 2.80
CA SER A 338 -37.74 14.17 3.26
C SER A 338 -38.70 15.21 3.83
N VAL A 339 -38.21 16.20 4.58
CA VAL A 339 -39.04 17.30 5.08
C VAL A 339 -39.60 18.13 3.93
N VAL A 340 -38.78 18.48 2.93
CA VAL A 340 -39.23 19.20 1.74
C VAL A 340 -40.29 18.41 0.98
N ALA A 341 -40.05 17.13 0.71
CA ALA A 341 -41.02 16.27 0.03
C ALA A 341 -42.35 16.19 0.80
N LEU A 342 -42.31 16.13 2.14
CA LEU A 342 -43.50 16.09 2.97
C LEU A 342 -44.36 17.36 2.84
N VAL A 343 -43.74 18.52 2.62
CA VAL A 343 -44.44 19.80 2.42
C VAL A 343 -45.00 19.93 0.99
N PHE A 344 -44.26 19.49 -0.03
CA PHE A 344 -44.64 19.72 -1.44
C PHE A 344 -45.57 18.66 -2.05
N VAL A 345 -45.51 17.41 -1.58
CA VAL A 345 -46.30 16.31 -2.17
C VAL A 345 -47.82 16.52 -2.00
N PRO A 346 -48.35 16.92 -0.82
CA PRO A 346 -49.79 17.10 -0.67
C PRO A 346 -50.38 18.22 -1.56
N PRO A 347 -49.79 19.43 -1.63
CA PRO A 347 -50.26 20.46 -2.56
C PRO A 347 -50.21 20.04 -4.03
N ALA A 348 -49.16 19.32 -4.44
CA ALA A 348 -49.04 18.81 -5.80
C ALA A 348 -50.15 17.79 -6.14
N PHE A 349 -50.50 16.92 -5.19
CA PHE A 349 -51.62 16.00 -5.34
C PHE A 349 -52.95 16.74 -5.51
N VAL A 350 -53.22 17.75 -4.68
CA VAL A 350 -54.42 18.58 -4.81
C VAL A 350 -54.44 19.27 -6.18
N SER A 351 -53.34 19.90 -6.59
CA SER A 351 -53.23 20.51 -7.92
C SER A 351 -53.52 19.54 -9.07
N ALA A 352 -52.96 18.32 -9.00
CA ALA A 352 -53.21 17.28 -9.99
C ALA A 352 -54.71 16.90 -10.05
N VAL A 353 -55.36 16.72 -8.91
CA VAL A 353 -56.80 16.41 -8.84
C VAL A 353 -57.63 17.53 -9.48
N PHE A 354 -57.34 18.79 -9.18
CA PHE A 354 -58.03 19.93 -9.79
C PHE A 354 -57.74 20.08 -11.30
N SER A 355 -56.59 19.59 -11.77
CA SER A 355 -56.24 19.57 -13.20
C SER A 355 -56.93 18.47 -14.00
N THR A 356 -57.50 17.44 -13.36
CA THR A 356 -58.14 16.31 -14.07
C THR A 356 -59.48 16.65 -14.74
N GLY A 357 -59.97 17.90 -14.62
CA GLY A 357 -61.22 18.34 -15.25
C GLY A 357 -62.49 17.73 -14.65
N ILE A 358 -62.37 16.97 -13.55
CA ILE A 358 -63.50 16.38 -12.80
C ILE A 358 -64.44 17.48 -12.28
N PHE A 359 -63.92 18.68 -12.04
CA PHE A 359 -64.67 19.84 -11.59
C PHE A 359 -64.83 20.85 -12.73
N ASP A 360 -66.06 21.04 -13.20
CA ASP A 360 -66.39 22.07 -14.19
C ASP A 360 -66.60 23.43 -13.49
N PHE A 361 -65.55 24.23 -13.45
CA PHE A 361 -65.56 25.56 -12.83
C PHE A 361 -66.22 26.64 -13.68
N HIS A 362 -66.67 26.31 -14.90
CA HIS A 362 -67.32 27.23 -15.84
C HIS A 362 -68.83 26.97 -16.01
N ALA A 363 -69.41 26.04 -15.25
CA ALA A 363 -70.82 25.66 -15.35
C ALA A 363 -71.83 26.82 -15.16
N THR A 364 -71.40 27.96 -14.59
CA THR A 364 -72.26 29.12 -14.29
C THR A 364 -71.96 30.37 -15.14
N GLU A 365 -70.99 30.36 -16.07
CA GLU A 365 -70.62 31.53 -16.87
C GLU A 365 -71.16 31.48 -18.31
N PRO A 366 -71.64 32.61 -18.88
CA PRO A 366 -72.13 32.68 -20.25
C PRO A 366 -70.99 32.52 -21.27
N LYS A 367 -71.25 31.76 -22.34
CA LYS A 367 -70.29 31.31 -23.36
C LYS A 367 -69.49 32.42 -24.06
N ASP A 368 -69.97 33.67 -24.01
CA ASP A 368 -69.43 34.80 -24.78
C ASP A 368 -68.35 35.63 -24.06
N GLN A 369 -68.12 35.42 -22.75
CA GLN A 369 -67.02 36.05 -21.98
C GLN A 369 -66.52 35.09 -20.89
N PRO A 370 -65.60 34.15 -21.21
CA PRO A 370 -64.98 33.34 -20.17
C PRO A 370 -64.12 34.26 -19.30
N ARG A 371 -64.46 34.41 -18.01
CA ARG A 371 -63.55 35.05 -17.07
C ARG A 371 -62.37 34.10 -16.88
N THR A 372 -61.16 34.61 -17.08
CA THR A 372 -59.92 33.85 -17.00
C THR A 372 -59.57 33.36 -15.58
N VAL A 373 -60.36 33.71 -14.55
CA VAL A 373 -60.19 33.25 -13.17
C VAL A 373 -61.55 32.95 -12.54
N SER A 374 -61.82 31.67 -12.23
CA SER A 374 -63.06 31.23 -11.57
C SER A 374 -63.19 31.82 -10.17
N LYS A 375 -64.41 32.22 -9.77
CA LYS A 375 -64.75 32.76 -8.43
C LYS A 375 -64.41 31.79 -7.28
N TYR A 376 -64.20 30.51 -7.58
CA TYR A 376 -63.97 29.44 -6.62
C TYR A 376 -62.48 29.14 -6.33
N GLY A 377 -61.53 29.97 -6.80
CA GLY A 377 -60.10 29.79 -6.50
C GLY A 377 -59.78 29.70 -4.99
N TRP A 378 -60.64 30.27 -4.14
CA TRP A 378 -60.53 30.15 -2.67
C TRP A 378 -60.73 28.72 -2.14
N ILE A 379 -61.54 27.90 -2.81
CA ILE A 379 -61.78 26.49 -2.41
C ILE A 379 -60.51 25.66 -2.63
N TYR A 380 -59.79 25.93 -3.71
CA TYR A 380 -58.48 25.32 -3.97
C TYR A 380 -57.48 25.66 -2.85
N LEU A 381 -57.36 26.94 -2.48
CA LEU A 381 -56.49 27.36 -1.37
C LEU A 381 -56.88 26.69 -0.05
N LEU A 382 -58.16 26.62 0.26
CA LEU A 382 -58.66 25.97 1.47
C LEU A 382 -58.33 24.46 1.48
N ALA A 383 -58.53 23.77 0.37
CA ALA A 383 -58.24 22.35 0.23
C ALA A 383 -56.73 22.06 0.40
N CYS A 384 -55.86 22.90 -0.17
CA CYS A 384 -54.41 22.80 0.03
C CYS A 384 -54.03 22.95 1.51
N VAL A 385 -54.53 24.00 2.19
CA VAL A 385 -54.20 24.26 3.61
C VAL A 385 -54.69 23.13 4.52
N VAL A 386 -55.90 22.60 4.28
CA VAL A 386 -56.43 21.46 5.05
C VAL A 386 -55.60 20.20 4.83
N CYS A 387 -55.23 19.90 3.58
CA CYS A 387 -54.44 18.72 3.24
C CYS A 387 -53.02 18.80 3.85
N GLU A 388 -52.40 19.98 3.81
CA GLU A 388 -51.10 20.24 4.44
C GLU A 388 -51.20 20.12 5.96
N GLY A 389 -52.23 20.70 6.58
CA GLY A 389 -52.50 20.59 8.01
C GLY A 389 -52.68 19.13 8.47
N ILE A 390 -53.42 18.32 7.71
CA ILE A 390 -53.61 16.88 8.00
C ILE A 390 -52.28 16.13 7.91
N THR A 391 -51.47 16.44 6.90
CA THR A 391 -50.18 15.77 6.67
C THR A 391 -49.19 16.11 7.79
N LEU A 392 -49.11 17.38 8.22
CA LEU A 392 -48.31 17.81 9.37
C LEU A 392 -48.80 17.19 10.68
N LEU A 393 -50.13 17.15 10.89
CA LEU A 393 -50.72 16.54 12.08
C LEU A 393 -50.40 15.04 12.16
N LEU A 394 -50.58 14.31 11.06
CA LEU A 394 -50.22 12.90 10.95
C LEU A 394 -48.73 12.68 11.23
N TRP A 395 -47.87 13.54 10.70
CA TRP A 395 -46.42 13.46 10.92
C TRP A 395 -46.05 13.69 12.40
N VAL A 396 -46.61 14.71 13.06
CA VAL A 396 -46.37 14.97 14.50
C VAL A 396 -46.91 13.84 15.36
N CYS A 397 -48.11 13.35 15.07
CA CYS A 397 -48.71 12.21 15.77
C CYS A 397 -47.84 10.96 15.62
N TRP A 398 -47.42 10.65 14.40
CA TRP A 398 -46.51 9.54 14.11
C TRP A 398 -45.19 9.69 14.87
N HIS A 399 -44.56 10.86 14.84
CA HIS A 399 -43.28 11.09 15.51
C HIS A 399 -43.39 10.97 17.04
N ARG A 400 -44.50 11.43 17.66
CA ARG A 400 -44.74 11.24 19.09
C ARG A 400 -45.00 9.78 19.43
N TRP A 401 -45.83 9.09 18.64
CA TRP A 401 -46.15 7.68 18.85
C TRP A 401 -44.92 6.79 18.71
N ILE A 402 -44.09 7.03 17.70
CA ILE A 402 -42.87 6.22 17.49
C ILE A 402 -41.88 6.40 18.63
N ARG A 403 -41.74 7.61 19.19
CA ARG A 403 -40.85 7.86 20.32
C ARG A 403 -41.30 7.09 21.56
N VAL A 404 -42.58 7.19 21.91
CA VAL A 404 -43.16 6.46 23.05
C VAL A 404 -43.07 4.95 22.84
N TRP A 405 -43.30 4.48 21.62
CA TRP A 405 -43.19 3.07 21.29
C TRP A 405 -41.74 2.56 21.40
N TRP A 406 -40.75 3.33 20.96
CA TRP A 406 -39.32 3.01 21.10
C TRP A 406 -38.88 2.92 22.56
N GLU A 407 -39.31 3.85 23.41
CA GLU A 407 -39.02 3.82 24.85
C GLU A 407 -39.58 2.54 25.49
N ASN A 408 -40.83 2.17 25.18
CA ASN A 408 -41.43 0.92 25.66
C ASN A 408 -40.67 -0.34 25.17
N LEU A 409 -40.09 -0.29 23.98
CA LEU A 409 -39.34 -1.40 23.39
C LEU A 409 -37.96 -1.57 24.03
N GLU A 410 -37.28 -0.48 24.36
CA GLU A 410 -36.04 -0.54 25.16
C GLU A 410 -36.30 -1.10 26.56
N PHE A 411 -37.41 -0.70 27.21
CA PHE A 411 -37.82 -1.29 28.48
C PHE A 411 -38.05 -2.80 28.37
N LEU A 412 -38.72 -3.27 27.30
CA LEU A 412 -38.94 -4.69 27.05
C LEU A 412 -37.62 -5.44 26.76
N LYS A 413 -36.65 -4.81 26.12
CA LYS A 413 -35.33 -5.41 25.86
C LYS A 413 -34.48 -5.52 27.13
N MET A 414 -34.55 -4.56 28.05
CA MET A 414 -33.90 -4.64 29.37
C MET A 414 -34.59 -5.66 30.30
N HIS A 415 -35.90 -5.87 30.14
CA HIS A 415 -36.67 -6.84 30.94
C HIS A 415 -36.83 -8.22 30.30
N SER A 416 -36.27 -8.46 29.11
CA SER A 416 -36.07 -9.82 28.62
C SER A 416 -34.96 -10.47 29.45
N PRO A 417 -35.29 -11.24 30.50
CA PRO A 417 -34.28 -11.86 31.35
C PRO A 417 -33.55 -12.87 30.46
N SER A 418 -32.21 -12.85 30.48
CA SER A 418 -31.35 -13.71 29.67
C SER A 418 -31.83 -15.17 29.66
N LEU A 419 -32.61 -15.56 28.65
CA LEU A 419 -32.92 -16.95 28.38
C LEU A 419 -31.64 -17.73 27.98
N GLU A 420 -30.56 -17.02 27.62
CA GLU A 420 -29.21 -17.56 27.44
C GLU A 420 -28.61 -18.14 28.72
N GLY A 421 -28.94 -17.58 29.90
CA GLY A 421 -28.46 -18.12 31.18
C GLY A 421 -29.03 -19.51 31.52
N LYS A 422 -30.23 -19.85 31.02
CA LYS A 422 -30.86 -21.17 31.22
C LYS A 422 -30.32 -22.24 30.26
N HIS A 423 -29.80 -21.88 29.09
CA HIS A 423 -29.19 -22.85 28.17
C HIS A 423 -27.77 -23.26 28.60
N MET A 424 -26.98 -22.36 29.18
CA MET A 424 -25.68 -22.71 29.77
C MET A 424 -25.83 -23.68 30.95
N ARG A 425 -26.84 -23.48 31.81
CA ARG A 425 -27.08 -24.37 32.96
C ARG A 425 -27.57 -25.77 32.57
N LYS A 426 -28.28 -25.91 31.43
CA LYS A 426 -28.68 -27.21 30.89
C LYS A 426 -27.57 -27.95 30.14
N ARG A 427 -26.53 -27.25 29.62
CA ARG A 427 -25.34 -27.90 29.05
C ARG A 427 -24.38 -28.38 30.14
N ALA A 428 -24.13 -27.59 31.17
CA ALA A 428 -23.28 -28.00 32.29
C ALA A 428 -23.84 -29.22 33.08
N SER A 429 -25.16 -29.40 33.10
CA SER A 429 -25.82 -30.57 33.73
C SER A 429 -25.84 -31.84 32.86
N LYS A 430 -25.34 -31.80 31.62
CA LYS A 430 -25.24 -32.98 30.74
C LYS A 430 -23.80 -33.52 30.62
N GLU A 431 -22.81 -32.81 31.17
CA GLU A 431 -21.40 -33.22 31.19
C GLU A 431 -20.89 -33.63 32.59
N LEU A 432 -21.81 -33.74 33.55
CA LEU A 432 -21.69 -34.48 34.81
C LEU A 432 -22.65 -35.66 34.74
#